data_AF-A0A9P5ZYC0-F1
#
_entry.id   AF-A0A9P5ZYC0-F1
#
_cell.length_a   1.000
_cell.length_b   1.000
_cell.length_c   1.000
_cell.angle_alpha   90.00
_cell.angle_beta   90.00
_cell.angle_gamma   90.00
#
_symmetry.space_group_name_H-M   'P 1'
#
loop_
_entity.id
_entity.type
_entity.pdbx_description
1 polymer ?
#
loop_
_entity_poly.entity_id
_entity_poly.type
_entity_poly.pdbx_seq_one_letter_code
_entity_poly.pdbx_strand_id
1 'polypeptide(L)' 'NLVVVDEDKEGRPYYKRAFNTQACEQLNAWLGGFQTVLNRMTVSNFDFTMHVLLFLHTQRVIARQQVRQEEAGDE' A
#
# COMPACT_ATOMS: atom_id res chain seq x y z
N ASN A 1 7.35 8.96 10.57
CA ASN A 1 8.08 7.67 10.58
C ASN A 1 7.03 6.57 10.41
N LEU A 2 7.15 5.71 9.38
CA LEU A 2 6.14 4.66 9.09
C LEU A 2 6.26 3.45 10.00
N VAL A 3 7.23 3.48 10.91
CA VAL A 3 7.39 2.55 12.01
C VAL A 3 7.31 3.36 13.30
N VAL A 4 6.44 2.94 14.21
CA VAL A 4 6.24 3.54 15.54
C VAL A 4 6.45 2.47 16.60
N VAL A 5 6.94 2.88 17.77
CA VAL A 5 7.08 2.01 18.94
C VAL A 5 5.75 1.99 19.68
N ASP A 6 5.33 0.81 20.13
CA ASP A 6 4.16 0.58 20.95
C ASP A 6 4.51 -0.42 22.07
N GLU A 7 3.69 -0.53 23.10
CA GLU A 7 3.94 -1.45 24.23
C GLU A 7 3.05 -2.69 24.14
N ASP A 8 3.63 -3.87 24.37
CA ASP A 8 2.87 -5.10 24.51
C ASP A 8 2.20 -5.19 25.90
N LYS A 9 1.47 -6.29 26.15
CA LYS A 9 0.74 -6.51 27.41
C LYS A 9 1.65 -6.61 28.64
N GLU A 10 2.94 -6.81 28.45
CA GLU A 10 3.95 -6.95 29.49
C GLU A 10 4.81 -5.67 29.59
N GLY A 11 4.44 -4.60 28.87
CA GLY A 11 5.14 -3.31 28.87
C GLY A 11 6.43 -3.31 28.04
N ARG A 12 6.62 -4.29 27.15
CA ARG A 12 7.81 -4.36 26.30
C ARG A 12 7.59 -3.57 25.00
N PRO A 13 8.55 -2.74 24.57
CA PRO A 13 8.41 -1.99 23.34
C PRO A 13 8.52 -2.91 22.12
N TYR A 14 7.59 -2.78 21.17
CA TYR A 14 7.63 -3.43 19.87
C TYR A 14 7.40 -2.41 18.75
N TYR A 15 7.97 -2.68 17.58
CA TYR A 15 7.81 -1.84 16.41
C TYR A 15 6.58 -2.26 15.62
N LYS A 16 5.63 -1.35 15.43
CA LYS A 16 4.49 -1.54 14.53
C LYS A 16 4.53 -0.57 13.38
N ARG A 17 3.98 -0.99 12.24
CA ARG A 17 3.79 -0.09 11.10
C ARG A 17 2.70 0.90 11.44
N ALA A 18 3.01 2.19 11.29
CA ALA A 18 2.02 3.24 11.43
C ALA A 18 1.11 3.29 10.20
N PHE A 19 -0.14 3.66 10.39
CA PHE A 19 -1.04 3.96 9.30
C PHE A 19 -0.52 5.18 8.52
N ASN A 20 -0.48 5.09 7.19
CA ASN A 20 0.00 6.16 6.33
C ASN A 20 -1.18 6.95 5.76
N THR A 21 -1.65 7.95 6.51
CA THR A 21 -2.77 8.81 6.09
C THR A 21 -2.53 9.45 4.72
N GLN A 22 -1.32 9.93 4.45
CA GLN A 22 -1.00 10.58 3.17
C GLN A 22 -1.10 9.61 1.99
N ALA A 23 -0.66 8.36 2.16
CA ALA A 23 -0.80 7.35 1.10
C ALA A 23 -2.28 7.02 0.84
N CYS A 24 -3.11 6.97 1.88
CA CYS A 24 -4.55 6.75 1.72
C CYS A 24 -5.24 7.92 1.02
N GLU A 25 -4.89 9.16 1.36
CA GLU A 25 -5.42 10.35 0.68
C GLU A 25 -5.03 10.38 -0.80
N GLN A 26 -3.77 10.04 -1.13
CA GLN A 26 -3.32 9.94 -2.53
C GLN A 26 -4.05 8.84 -3.29
N LEU A 27 -4.25 7.67 -2.68
CA LEU A 27 -5.00 6.58 -3.29
C LEU A 27 -6.47 6.99 -3.53
N ASN A 28 -7.11 7.64 -2.56
CA ASN A 28 -8.48 8.13 -2.71
C ASN A 28 -8.60 9.20 -3.80
N ALA A 29 -7.64 10.12 -3.89
CA ALA A 29 -7.59 11.12 -4.96
C ALA A 29 -7.46 10.46 -6.35
N TRP A 30 -6.63 9.43 -6.47
CA TRP A 30 -6.49 8.66 -7.71
C TRP A 30 -7.78 7.91 -8.08
N LEU A 31 -8.42 7.27 -7.09
CA LEU A 31 -9.71 6.59 -7.28
C LEU A 31 -10.84 7.55 -7.70
N GLY A 32 -10.76 8.82 -7.29
CA GLY A 32 -11.71 9.86 -7.70
C GLY A 32 -11.88 9.97 -9.22
N GLY A 33 -10.83 9.72 -10.00
CA GLY A 33 -10.90 9.70 -11.47
C GLY A 33 -11.72 8.54 -12.05
N PHE A 34 -12.01 7.50 -11.26
CA PHE A 34 -12.74 6.29 -11.66
C PHE A 34 -14.08 6.14 -10.95
N GLN A 35 -14.51 7.16 -10.19
CA GLN A 35 -15.66 7.11 -9.31
C GLN A 35 -16.94 6.63 -10.01
N THR A 36 -17.19 7.03 -11.26
CA THR A 36 -18.39 6.61 -12.02
C THR A 36 -18.48 5.10 -12.20
N VAL A 37 -17.35 4.42 -12.43
CA VAL A 37 -17.32 2.97 -12.62
C VAL A 37 -17.32 2.26 -11.27
N LEU A 38 -16.53 2.75 -10.32
CA LEU A 38 -16.42 2.18 -8.98
C LEU A 38 -17.76 2.22 -8.24
N ASN A 39 -18.53 3.32 -8.36
CA ASN A 39 -19.84 3.46 -7.73
C ASN A 39 -20.91 2.50 -8.26
N ARG A 40 -20.67 1.86 -9.41
CA ARG A 40 -21.61 0.87 -9.99
C ARG A 40 -21.28 -0.56 -9.56
N MET A 41 -20.20 -0.76 -8.80
CA MET A 41 -19.82 -2.08 -8.30
C MET A 41 -20.61 -2.44 -7.05
N THR A 42 -20.82 -3.74 -6.84
CA THR A 42 -21.17 -4.25 -5.51
C THR A 42 -19.98 -4.08 -4.58
N VAL A 43 -20.23 -4.10 -3.26
CA VAL A 43 -19.17 -4.02 -2.25
C VAL A 43 -18.12 -5.13 -2.46
N SER A 44 -18.56 -6.36 -2.74
CA SER A 44 -17.65 -7.49 -2.98
C SER A 44 -16.82 -7.30 -4.25
N ASN A 45 -17.40 -6.75 -5.32
CA ASN A 45 -16.64 -6.48 -6.55
C ASN A 45 -15.62 -5.36 -6.36
N PHE A 46 -15.99 -4.31 -5.61
CA PHE A 46 -15.07 -3.22 -5.27
C PHE A 46 -13.89 -3.75 -4.45
N ASP A 47 -14.16 -4.53 -3.40
CA ASP A 47 -13.13 -5.10 -2.53
C ASP A 47 -12.17 -6.01 -3.31
N PHE A 48 -12.70 -6.93 -4.12
CA PHE A 48 -11.87 -7.78 -4.98
C PHE A 48 -11.04 -6.97 -5.98
N THR A 49 -11.63 -5.94 -6.58
CA THR A 49 -10.93 -5.07 -7.54
C THR A 49 -9.79 -4.32 -6.86
N MET A 50 -10.02 -3.73 -5.67
CA MET A 50 -8.98 -3.05 -4.90
C MET A 50 -7.86 -4.01 -4.50
N HIS A 51 -8.20 -5.22 -4.05
CA HIS A 51 -7.22 -6.24 -3.72
C HIS A 51 -6.31 -6.58 -4.91
N VAL A 52 -6.89 -6.87 -6.08
CA VAL A 52 -6.13 -7.21 -7.29
C VAL A 52 -5.27 -6.04 -7.76
N LEU A 53 -5.80 -4.81 -7.76
CA LEU A 53 -5.06 -3.61 -8.16
C LEU A 53 -3.83 -3.39 -7.28
N LEU A 54 -4.01 -3.43 -5.96
CA LEU A 54 -2.92 -3.25 -5.00
C LEU A 54 -1.90 -4.38 -5.07
N PHE A 55 -2.35 -5.63 -5.25
CA PHE A 55 -1.48 -6.78 -5.42
C PHE A 55 -0.59 -6.63 -6.66
N LEU A 56 -1.18 -6.39 -7.83
CA LEU A 56 -0.43 -6.22 -9.08
C LEU A 56 0.51 -5.01 -9.03
N HIS A 57 0.08 -3.91 -8.43
CA HIS A 57 0.92 -2.74 -8.24
C HIS A 57 2.14 -3.05 -7.38
N THR A 58 1.94 -3.75 -6.26
CA THR A 58 3.01 -4.13 -5.33
C THR A 58 4.04 -5.01 -6.04
N GLN A 59 3.59 -6.02 -6.81
CA GLN A 59 4.51 -6.88 -7.56
C GLN A 59 5.35 -6.10 -8.57
N ARG A 60 4.73 -5.15 -9.29
CA ARG A 60 5.46 -4.28 -10.24
C ARG A 60 6.48 -3.37 -9.55
N VAL A 61 6.15 -2.83 -8.37
CA VAL A 61 7.06 -1.98 -7.61
C VAL A 61 8.26 -2.79 -7.10
N ILE A 62 8.02 -3.98 -6.54
CA ILE A 62 9.10 -4.87 -6.06
C ILE A 62 10.04 -5.22 -7.20
N ALA A 63 9.52 -5.65 -8.36
CA ALA A 63 10.34 -5.97 -9.52
C ALA A 63 11.19 -4.76 -9.98
N ARG A 64 10.60 -3.56 -10.03
CA ARG A 64 11.34 -2.32 -10.37
C ARG A 64 12.37 -1.89 -9.33
N GLN A 65 12.20 -2.30 -8.07
CA GLN A 65 13.18 -2.04 -7.02
C GLN A 65 14.35 -3.02 -7.11
N GLN A 66 14.08 -4.29 -7.43
CA GLN A 66 15.11 -5.31 -7.65
C GLN A 66 16.03 -4.91 -8.82
N VAL A 67 15.45 -4.54 -9.98
CA VAL A 67 16.25 -4.06 -11.13
C VAL A 67 17.14 -2.87 -10.76
N ARG A 68 16.61 -1.89 -10.02
CA ARG A 68 17.40 -0.73 -9.58
C ARG A 68 18.50 -1.09 -8.57
N GLN A 69 18.30 -2.12 -7.75
CA GLN A 69 19.32 -2.59 -6.81
C GLN A 69 20.43 -3.36 -7.52
N GLU A 70 20.09 -4.11 -8.57
CA GLU A 70 21.06 -4.77 -9.45
C GLU A 70 21.91 -3.72 -10.19
N GLU A 71 21.28 -2.72 -10.81
CA GLU A 71 21.98 -1.62 -11.51
C GLU A 71 22.90 -0.81 -10.57
N ALA A 72 22.50 -0.60 -9.32
CA ALA A 72 23.27 0.17 -8.34
C ALA A 72 24.34 -0.66 -7.59
N GLY A 73 24.32 -1.98 -7.71
CA GLY A 73 25.30 -2.89 -7.10
C GLY A 73 26.44 -3.28 -8.05
N ASP A 74 26.28 -3.02 -9.34
CA ASP A 74 27.29 -3.20 -10.38
C ASP A 74 28.20 -1.95 -10.58
N GLU A 75 27.95 -0.87 -9.83
CA GLU A 75 28.83 0.32 -9.67
C GLU A 75 29.72 0.23 -8.42
#